data_AF-A0A7V0Z1J1-F1
#
_entry.id   AF-A0A7V0Z1J1-F1
#
_cell.length_a   1.000
_cell.length_b   1.000
_cell.length_c   1.000
_cell.angle_alpha   90.00
_cell.angle_beta   90.00
_cell.angle_gamma   90.00
#
_symmetry.space_group_name_H-M   'P 1'
#
loop_
_entity.id
_entity.type
_entity.pdbx_description
1 polymer ?
#
loop_
_entity_poly.entity_id
_entity_poly.type
_entity_poly.pdbx_seq_one_letter_code
_entity_poly.pdbx_strand_id
1 'polypeptide(L)'
;MAEKPDAIFATPWAGEGVMLLRQALMLGVFDKIQIWWQCMGGSVDLLEGISREVAADKFKGKLWATARYIHNYPDTPENRTFVEAFRKRWGKFPNYSAEASYSTIYAIKIGAEKAKSLETSKVAEALEGMELKTPAGPRFIRKEDHQAIYTVPGGKVVHSPDYPIPILGDLKIVPAKEYFRHPPFTPVAATK
;
A
#
# COMPACT_ATOMS: atom_id res chain seq x y z
N MET A 1 17.32 -0.96 23.48
CA MET A 1 17.74 -1.78 22.31
C MET A 1 18.66 -2.91 22.78
N ALA A 2 18.13 -3.87 23.56
CA ALA A 2 18.92 -4.94 24.16
C ALA A 2 19.42 -5.97 23.13
N GLU A 3 18.57 -6.33 22.16
CA GLU A 3 18.87 -7.32 21.11
C GLU A 3 19.72 -6.80 19.94
N LYS A 4 20.04 -5.50 19.91
CA LYS A 4 20.82 -4.84 18.83
C LYS A 4 20.40 -5.26 17.40
N PRO A 5 19.11 -5.20 17.04
CA PRO A 5 18.68 -5.62 15.71
C PRO A 5 19.24 -4.69 14.63
N ASP A 6 19.45 -5.21 13.42
CA ASP A 6 19.81 -4.39 12.25
C ASP A 6 18.59 -3.69 11.64
N ALA A 7 17.42 -4.30 11.79
CA ALA A 7 16.15 -3.84 11.25
C ALA A 7 14.96 -4.13 12.18
N ILE A 8 13.90 -3.35 12.04
CA ILE A 8 12.63 -3.57 12.76
C ILE A 8 11.48 -3.66 11.75
N PHE A 9 10.71 -4.74 11.83
CA PHE A 9 9.43 -4.85 11.15
C PHE A 9 8.32 -4.44 12.11
N ALA A 10 7.51 -3.45 11.71
CA ALA A 10 6.41 -2.93 12.51
C ALA A 10 5.08 -3.02 11.77
N THR A 11 4.03 -3.36 12.48
CA THR A 11 2.67 -3.51 11.94
C THR A 11 1.64 -2.47 12.41
N PRO A 12 1.84 -1.69 13.50
CA PRO A 12 0.86 -0.68 13.91
C PRO A 12 0.64 0.37 12.83
N TRP A 13 -0.58 0.87 12.71
CA TRP A 13 -1.10 1.68 11.60
C TRP A 13 -1.82 2.92 12.15
N ALA A 14 -2.16 3.86 11.27
CA ALA A 14 -2.85 5.11 11.64
C ALA A 14 -2.20 5.79 12.87
N GLY A 15 -3.02 6.22 13.85
CA GLY A 15 -2.55 6.90 15.05
C GLY A 15 -1.57 6.08 15.90
N GLU A 16 -1.75 4.75 15.99
CA GLU A 16 -0.81 3.89 16.72
C GLU A 16 0.58 3.88 16.06
N GLY A 17 0.61 3.82 14.73
CA GLY A 17 1.83 3.92 13.95
C GLY A 17 2.55 5.25 14.18
N VAL A 18 1.81 6.37 14.17
CA VAL A 18 2.36 7.70 14.46
C VAL A 18 2.94 7.76 15.88
N MET A 19 2.21 7.26 16.89
CA MET A 19 2.69 7.25 18.27
C MET A 19 3.94 6.37 18.45
N LEU A 20 3.96 5.19 17.84
CA LEU A 20 5.12 4.30 17.87
C LEU A 20 6.36 4.96 17.26
N LEU A 21 6.21 5.61 16.10
CA LEU A 21 7.31 6.31 15.44
C LEU A 21 7.86 7.46 16.30
N ARG A 22 6.98 8.24 16.94
CA ARG A 22 7.41 9.31 17.87
C ARG A 22 8.15 8.76 19.08
N GLN A 23 7.66 7.67 19.68
CA GLN A 23 8.36 7.01 20.79
C GLN A 23 9.71 6.45 20.34
N ALA A 24 9.77 5.82 19.17
CA ALA A 24 11.02 5.32 18.59
C ALA A 24 12.04 6.45 18.36
N LEU A 25 11.58 7.62 17.90
CA LEU A 25 12.42 8.83 17.79
C LEU A 25 12.95 9.29 19.15
N MET A 26 12.08 9.40 20.17
CA MET A 26 12.50 9.80 21.52
C MET A 26 13.52 8.84 22.15
N LEU A 27 13.42 7.55 21.82
CA LEU A 27 14.32 6.50 22.30
C LEU A 27 15.61 6.36 21.46
N GLY A 28 15.81 7.21 20.45
CA GLY A 28 17.01 7.18 19.60
C GLY A 28 17.11 5.94 18.70
N VAL A 29 15.98 5.29 18.39
CA VAL A 29 15.96 4.09 17.53
C VAL A 29 16.58 4.40 16.16
N PHE A 30 16.14 5.49 15.54
CA PHE A 30 16.61 5.92 14.22
C PHE A 30 18.06 6.46 14.23
N ASP A 31 18.73 6.51 15.37
CA ASP A 31 20.18 6.77 15.42
C ASP A 31 20.99 5.54 15.03
N LYS A 32 20.46 4.33 15.27
CA LYS A 32 21.18 3.07 15.06
C LYS A 32 20.54 2.15 14.02
N ILE A 33 19.22 1.99 14.06
CA ILE A 33 18.50 1.04 13.20
C ILE A 33 18.38 1.58 11.77
N GLN A 34 18.85 0.83 10.77
CA GLN A 34 18.92 1.32 9.38
C GLN A 34 17.64 1.08 8.57
N ILE A 35 16.95 -0.03 8.82
CA ILE A 35 15.73 -0.39 8.10
C ILE A 35 14.62 -0.58 9.12
N TRP A 36 13.57 0.23 8.99
CA TRP A 36 12.32 0.04 9.70
C TRP A 36 11.24 -0.18 8.66
N TRP A 37 10.58 -1.33 8.61
CA TRP A 37 9.58 -1.65 7.58
C TRP A 37 8.17 -1.68 8.17
N GLN A 38 7.39 -0.65 7.89
CA GLN A 38 6.03 -0.50 8.41
C GLN A 38 4.99 -0.86 7.33
N CYS A 39 4.16 -1.88 7.57
CA CYS A 39 3.32 -2.52 6.53
C CYS A 39 2.25 -1.62 5.87
N MET A 40 1.91 -0.47 6.46
CA MET A 40 0.99 0.56 5.96
C MET A 40 1.54 1.99 6.12
N GLY A 41 2.86 2.15 6.26
CA GLY A 41 3.50 3.40 6.66
C GLY A 41 3.58 4.41 5.52
N GLY A 42 3.40 3.94 4.29
CA GLY A 42 3.25 4.78 3.11
C GLY A 42 1.83 5.33 2.91
N SER A 43 0.88 5.02 3.80
CA SER A 43 -0.47 5.54 3.67
C SER A 43 -0.52 7.04 3.95
N VAL A 44 -1.35 7.76 3.19
CA VAL A 44 -1.51 9.23 3.30
C VAL A 44 -1.78 9.68 4.73
N ASP A 45 -2.66 8.99 5.47
CA ASP A 45 -3.01 9.34 6.86
C ASP A 45 -1.81 9.25 7.82
N LEU A 46 -0.93 8.26 7.63
CA LEU A 46 0.28 8.15 8.44
C LEU A 46 1.32 9.19 8.04
N LEU A 47 1.55 9.35 6.72
CA LEU A 47 2.52 10.31 6.17
C LEU A 47 2.18 11.75 6.56
N GLU A 48 0.90 12.13 6.53
CA GLU A 48 0.41 13.41 7.05
C GLU A 48 0.72 13.55 8.55
N GLY A 49 0.47 12.50 9.34
CA GLY A 49 0.66 12.48 10.79
C GLY A 49 2.11 12.63 11.25
N ILE A 50 3.10 12.26 10.41
CA ILE A 50 4.55 12.38 10.68
C ILE A 50 5.25 13.45 9.82
N SER A 51 4.48 14.30 9.14
CA SER A 51 5.01 15.27 8.17
C SER A 51 6.09 16.19 8.75
N ARG A 52 5.91 16.66 9.98
CA ARG A 52 6.87 17.55 10.68
C ARG A 52 8.19 16.84 10.96
N GLU A 53 8.13 15.60 11.42
CA GLU A 53 9.28 14.77 11.73
C GLU A 53 10.07 14.39 10.48
N VAL A 54 9.37 14.13 9.36
CA VAL A 54 10.01 13.90 8.06
C VAL A 54 10.67 15.18 7.53
N ALA A 55 9.98 16.32 7.58
CA ALA A 55 10.54 17.61 7.12
C ALA A 55 11.78 18.04 7.92
N ALA A 56 11.82 17.69 9.20
CA ALA A 56 12.97 17.95 10.07
C ALA A 56 14.05 16.84 10.03
N ASP A 57 13.98 15.92 9.07
CA ASP A 57 14.89 14.78 8.88
C ASP A 57 15.13 13.95 10.17
N LYS A 58 14.10 13.80 11.01
CA LYS A 58 14.23 13.09 12.29
C LYS A 58 14.49 11.59 12.11
N PHE A 59 14.02 11.03 11.01
CA PHE A 59 14.20 9.62 10.67
C PHE A 59 15.53 9.31 9.97
N LYS A 60 16.31 10.33 9.58
CA LYS A 60 17.68 10.19 9.03
C LYS A 60 17.78 9.20 7.86
N GLY A 61 16.77 9.19 7.00
CA GLY A 61 16.68 8.27 5.85
C GLY A 61 16.49 6.77 6.19
N LYS A 62 16.14 6.42 7.44
CA LYS A 62 16.04 5.03 7.92
C LYS A 62 14.62 4.49 8.05
N LEU A 63 13.62 5.34 7.85
CA LEU A 63 12.22 4.92 7.83
C LEU A 63 11.83 4.43 6.43
N TRP A 64 11.53 3.14 6.34
CA TRP A 64 10.98 2.49 5.15
C TRP A 64 9.55 2.05 5.42
N ALA A 65 8.76 1.94 4.36
CA ALA A 65 7.38 1.52 4.52
C ALA A 65 6.83 0.90 3.24
N THR A 66 5.75 0.17 3.42
CA THR A 66 4.86 -0.22 2.34
C THR A 66 3.50 0.44 2.54
N ALA A 67 2.73 0.49 1.47
CA ALA A 67 1.30 0.72 1.56
C ALA A 67 0.62 0.00 0.41
N ARG A 68 -0.60 -0.48 0.64
CA ARG A 68 -1.41 -1.13 -0.40
C ARG A 68 -1.66 -0.25 -1.63
N TYR A 69 -1.48 1.07 -1.50
CA TYR A 69 -1.48 2.01 -2.60
C TYR A 69 -0.81 3.31 -2.14
N ILE A 70 -0.10 3.96 -3.05
CA ILE A 70 0.46 5.31 -2.87
C ILE A 70 0.09 6.15 -4.09
N HIS A 71 -0.22 7.42 -3.88
CA HIS A 71 -0.73 8.29 -4.96
C HIS A 71 0.32 8.64 -6.03
N ASN A 72 1.61 8.47 -5.73
CA ASN A 72 2.72 8.74 -6.64
C ASN A 72 3.21 7.51 -7.43
N TYR A 73 2.52 6.36 -7.33
CA TYR A 73 2.83 5.15 -8.10
C TYR A 73 1.59 4.25 -8.27
N PRO A 74 1.41 3.57 -9.42
CA PRO A 74 2.22 3.65 -10.63
C PRO A 74 1.95 4.92 -11.44
N ASP A 75 2.90 5.30 -12.31
CA ASP A 75 2.72 6.44 -13.21
C ASP A 75 1.92 6.03 -14.45
N THR A 76 0.62 5.83 -14.27
CA THR A 76 -0.32 5.46 -15.34
C THR A 76 -1.41 6.51 -15.53
N PRO A 77 -2.03 6.59 -16.72
CA PRO A 77 -3.18 7.45 -16.95
C PRO A 77 -4.32 7.19 -15.94
N GLU A 78 -4.61 5.93 -15.63
CA GLU A 78 -5.64 5.54 -14.66
C GLU A 78 -5.36 6.11 -13.27
N ASN A 79 -4.10 6.04 -12.82
CA ASN A 79 -3.72 6.59 -11.52
C ASN A 79 -3.78 8.11 -11.51
N ARG A 80 -3.22 8.78 -12.53
CA ARG A 80 -3.24 10.25 -12.63
C ARG A 80 -4.66 10.78 -12.63
N THR A 81 -5.54 10.21 -13.47
CA THR A 81 -6.96 10.60 -13.52
C THR A 81 -7.66 10.37 -12.18
N PHE A 82 -7.43 9.24 -11.51
CA PHE A 82 -8.00 8.97 -10.19
C PHE A 82 -7.52 9.98 -9.15
N VAL A 83 -6.21 10.22 -9.05
CA VAL A 83 -5.62 11.17 -8.09
C VAL A 83 -6.12 12.59 -8.35
N GLU A 84 -6.14 13.05 -9.60
CA GLU A 84 -6.63 14.39 -9.98
C GLU A 84 -8.11 14.56 -9.62
N ALA A 85 -8.96 13.61 -10.02
CA ALA A 85 -10.39 13.63 -9.70
C ALA A 85 -10.62 13.61 -8.18
N PHE A 86 -9.83 12.81 -7.46
CA PHE A 86 -9.92 12.71 -6.02
C PHE A 86 -9.52 14.03 -5.34
N ARG A 87 -8.37 14.60 -5.72
CA ARG A 87 -7.93 15.88 -5.18
C ARG A 87 -8.92 17.01 -5.49
N LYS A 88 -9.45 17.06 -6.71
CA LYS A 88 -10.45 18.07 -7.10
C LYS A 88 -11.71 18.00 -6.24
N ARG A 89 -12.16 16.79 -5.88
CA ARG A 89 -13.41 16.59 -5.11
C ARG A 89 -13.22 16.76 -3.61
N TRP A 90 -12.11 16.28 -3.06
CA TRP A 90 -11.93 16.17 -1.60
C TRP A 90 -10.80 17.02 -1.03
N GLY A 91 -10.01 17.71 -1.86
CA GLY A 91 -8.93 18.61 -1.42
C GLY A 91 -7.72 17.91 -0.80
N LYS A 92 -7.65 16.58 -0.85
CA LYS A 92 -6.56 15.76 -0.27
C LYS A 92 -6.17 14.61 -1.19
N PHE A 93 -5.04 13.98 -0.92
CA PHE A 93 -4.62 12.79 -1.69
C PHE A 93 -5.42 11.54 -1.31
N PRO A 94 -5.70 10.63 -2.26
CA PRO A 94 -6.34 9.37 -1.94
C PRO A 94 -5.39 8.46 -1.15
N ASN A 95 -5.91 7.80 -0.12
CA ASN A 95 -5.24 6.69 0.55
C ASN A 95 -5.66 5.34 -0.08
N TYR A 96 -5.09 4.26 0.44
CA TYR A 96 -5.39 2.91 -0.07
C TYR A 96 -6.86 2.51 0.07
N SER A 97 -7.59 3.00 1.08
CA SER A 97 -9.01 2.68 1.24
C SER A 97 -9.85 3.33 0.15
N ALA A 98 -9.50 4.57 -0.23
CA ALA A 98 -10.15 5.28 -1.33
C ALA A 98 -9.92 4.57 -2.66
N GLU A 99 -8.67 4.21 -2.98
CA GLU A 99 -8.36 3.49 -4.22
C GLU A 99 -9.03 2.11 -4.21
N ALA A 100 -8.94 1.35 -3.12
CA ALA A 100 -9.49 0.00 -3.07
C ALA A 100 -11.02 0.01 -3.24
N SER A 101 -11.71 0.97 -2.61
CA SER A 101 -13.15 1.12 -2.74
C SER A 101 -13.55 1.49 -4.18
N TYR A 102 -12.82 2.43 -4.80
CA TYR A 102 -13.02 2.81 -6.19
C TYR A 102 -12.90 1.59 -7.11
N SER A 103 -11.78 0.86 -6.99
CA SER A 103 -11.48 -0.31 -7.81
C SER A 103 -12.49 -1.45 -7.62
N THR A 104 -12.97 -1.69 -6.40
CA THR A 104 -13.98 -2.72 -6.11
C THR A 104 -15.32 -2.41 -6.77
N ILE A 105 -15.76 -1.14 -6.79
CA ILE A 105 -17.01 -0.75 -7.46
C ILE A 105 -16.93 -1.05 -8.97
N TYR A 106 -15.79 -0.73 -9.61
CA TYR A 106 -15.57 -1.06 -11.02
C TYR A 106 -15.48 -2.57 -11.27
N ALA A 107 -14.86 -3.33 -10.35
CA ALA A 107 -14.83 -4.78 -10.46
C ALA A 107 -16.25 -5.37 -10.46
N ILE A 108 -17.11 -4.97 -9.51
CA ILE A 108 -18.50 -5.42 -9.43
C ILE A 108 -19.27 -5.03 -10.70
N LYS A 109 -19.08 -3.81 -11.20
CA LYS A 109 -19.68 -3.36 -12.47
C LYS A 109 -19.31 -4.31 -13.62
N ILE A 110 -18.02 -4.57 -13.81
CA ILE A 110 -17.52 -5.45 -14.88
C ILE A 110 -18.06 -6.87 -14.71
N GLY A 111 -18.10 -7.38 -13.47
CA GLY A 111 -18.69 -8.68 -13.14
C GLY A 111 -20.17 -8.77 -13.54
N ALA A 112 -20.96 -7.75 -13.20
CA ALA A 112 -22.38 -7.68 -13.58
C ALA A 112 -22.60 -7.57 -15.09
N GLU A 113 -21.79 -6.76 -15.79
CA GLU A 113 -21.84 -6.63 -17.25
C GLU A 113 -21.50 -7.96 -17.95
N LYS A 114 -20.47 -8.67 -17.46
CA LYS A 114 -20.05 -9.98 -17.98
C LYS A 114 -21.08 -11.08 -17.67
N ALA A 115 -21.65 -11.08 -16.47
CA ALA A 115 -22.70 -12.02 -16.07
C ALA A 115 -24.06 -11.74 -16.74
N LYS A 116 -24.25 -10.52 -17.28
CA LYS A 116 -25.55 -9.99 -17.71
C LYS A 116 -26.64 -10.21 -16.65
N SER A 117 -26.26 -10.04 -15.39
CA SER A 117 -27.09 -10.34 -14.23
C SER A 117 -26.61 -9.58 -13.01
N LEU A 118 -27.53 -9.35 -12.07
CA LEU A 118 -27.24 -8.82 -10.74
C LEU A 118 -27.29 -9.91 -9.66
N GLU A 119 -27.57 -11.17 -10.04
CA GLU A 119 -27.57 -12.31 -9.12
C GLU A 119 -26.16 -12.54 -8.57
N THR A 120 -26.02 -12.53 -7.24
CA THR A 120 -24.71 -12.57 -6.56
C THR A 120 -23.83 -13.73 -7.00
N SER A 121 -24.40 -14.94 -7.15
CA SER A 121 -23.66 -16.12 -7.57
C SER A 121 -23.10 -15.98 -9.00
N LYS A 122 -23.89 -15.42 -9.92
CA LYS A 122 -23.48 -15.20 -11.32
C LYS A 122 -22.40 -14.11 -11.41
N VAL A 123 -22.53 -13.05 -10.62
CA VAL A 123 -21.51 -11.99 -10.56
C VAL A 123 -20.22 -12.52 -9.96
N ALA A 124 -20.29 -13.30 -8.87
CA ALA A 124 -19.12 -13.90 -8.24
C ALA A 124 -18.37 -14.82 -9.22
N GLU A 125 -19.08 -15.72 -9.92
CA GLU A 125 -18.50 -16.58 -10.96
C GLU A 125 -17.84 -15.75 -12.09
N ALA A 126 -18.45 -14.63 -12.49
CA ALA A 126 -17.88 -13.76 -13.52
C ALA A 126 -16.58 -13.05 -13.08
N LEU A 127 -16.42 -12.80 -11.79
CA LEU A 127 -15.24 -12.18 -11.17
C LEU A 127 -14.07 -13.15 -11.00
N GLU A 128 -14.32 -14.47 -10.93
CA GLU A 128 -13.26 -15.47 -10.80
C GLU A 128 -12.31 -15.44 -12.01
N GLY A 129 -11.00 -15.35 -11.74
CA GLY A 129 -9.97 -15.27 -12.78
C GLY A 129 -9.96 -13.94 -13.53
N MET A 130 -10.69 -12.92 -13.05
CA MET A 130 -10.74 -11.62 -13.72
C MET A 130 -9.43 -10.84 -13.52
N GLU A 131 -8.95 -10.24 -14.61
CA GLU A 131 -7.94 -9.19 -14.58
C GLU A 131 -8.60 -7.81 -14.70
N LEU A 132 -8.20 -6.88 -13.85
CA LEU A 132 -8.71 -5.51 -13.81
C LEU A 132 -7.56 -4.51 -13.85
N LYS A 133 -7.70 -3.45 -14.65
CA LYS A 133 -6.82 -2.28 -14.60
C LYS A 133 -7.35 -1.33 -13.53
N THR A 134 -6.53 -0.97 -12.55
CA THR A 134 -6.91 -0.03 -11.48
C THR A 134 -5.91 1.10 -11.34
N PRO A 135 -6.23 2.16 -10.56
CA PRO A 135 -5.26 3.19 -10.23
C PRO A 135 -4.00 2.62 -9.55
N ALA A 136 -4.11 1.57 -8.74
CA ALA A 136 -2.97 0.87 -8.15
C ALA A 136 -2.22 -0.08 -9.12
N GLY A 137 -2.61 -0.13 -10.40
CA GLY A 137 -2.05 -1.04 -11.40
C GLY A 137 -2.95 -2.27 -11.68
N PRO A 138 -2.44 -3.28 -12.40
CA PRO A 138 -3.21 -4.47 -12.69
C PRO A 138 -3.49 -5.28 -11.42
N ARG A 139 -4.71 -5.79 -11.28
CA ARG A 139 -5.07 -6.80 -10.28
C ARG A 139 -5.67 -8.02 -10.94
N PHE A 140 -5.46 -9.16 -10.31
CA PHE A 140 -6.03 -10.44 -10.71
C PHE A 140 -6.83 -11.03 -9.54
N ILE A 141 -8.08 -11.43 -9.77
CA ILE A 141 -8.89 -12.11 -8.74
C ILE A 141 -8.68 -13.61 -8.89
N ARG A 142 -7.99 -14.20 -7.92
CA ARG A 142 -7.72 -15.63 -7.90
C ARG A 142 -9.02 -16.44 -7.76
N LYS A 143 -9.22 -17.45 -8.60
CA LYS A 143 -10.43 -18.27 -8.57
C LYS A 143 -10.51 -19.14 -7.32
N GLU A 144 -9.36 -19.61 -6.84
CA GLU A 144 -9.24 -20.63 -5.81
C GLU A 144 -9.66 -20.14 -4.42
N ASP A 145 -9.47 -18.85 -4.13
CA ASP A 145 -9.77 -18.26 -2.82
C ASP A 145 -10.28 -16.81 -2.89
N HIS A 146 -10.58 -16.33 -4.09
CA HIS A 146 -11.11 -14.98 -4.36
C HIS A 146 -10.19 -13.84 -3.90
N GLN A 147 -8.91 -14.10 -3.65
CA GLN A 147 -7.93 -13.08 -3.30
C GLN A 147 -7.58 -12.22 -4.52
N ALA A 148 -7.70 -10.90 -4.36
CA ALA A 148 -7.15 -9.94 -5.33
C ALA A 148 -5.63 -9.84 -5.18
N ILE A 149 -4.90 -10.22 -6.22
CA ILE A 149 -3.44 -10.22 -6.32
C ILE A 149 -3.00 -8.98 -7.08
N TYR A 150 -2.10 -8.19 -6.49
CA TYR A 150 -1.56 -6.99 -7.11
C TYR A 150 -0.27 -6.55 -6.41
N THR A 151 0.49 -5.68 -7.07
CA THR A 151 1.78 -5.23 -6.58
C THR A 151 1.60 -4.21 -5.45
N VAL A 152 2.18 -4.49 -4.28
CA VAL A 152 2.25 -3.56 -3.16
C VAL A 152 3.59 -2.80 -3.20
N PRO A 153 3.59 -1.47 -3.39
CA PRO A 153 4.82 -0.69 -3.38
C PRO A 153 5.43 -0.58 -1.98
N GLY A 154 6.76 -0.66 -1.92
CA GLY A 154 7.57 -0.28 -0.77
C GLY A 154 8.56 0.81 -1.14
N GLY A 155 9.05 1.57 -0.16
CA GLY A 155 10.02 2.63 -0.39
C GLY A 155 10.44 3.33 0.89
N LYS A 156 11.35 4.28 0.75
CA LYS A 156 11.81 5.15 1.83
C LYS A 156 10.84 6.30 2.01
N VAL A 157 10.49 6.63 3.25
CA VAL A 157 9.70 7.82 3.55
C VAL A 157 10.58 9.05 3.37
N VAL A 158 10.20 9.95 2.46
CA VAL A 158 10.98 11.14 2.13
C VAL A 158 10.09 12.37 2.03
N HIS A 159 10.67 13.54 2.32
CA HIS A 159 10.09 14.81 1.92
C HIS A 159 10.30 15.01 0.42
N SER A 160 9.31 15.58 -0.27
CA SER A 160 9.39 15.91 -1.69
C SER A 160 8.86 17.32 -1.92
N PRO A 161 9.57 18.19 -2.65
CA PRO A 161 9.10 19.55 -2.92
C PRO A 161 7.82 19.58 -3.78
N ASP A 162 7.60 18.52 -4.58
CA ASP A 162 6.44 18.40 -5.46
C ASP A 162 5.14 18.04 -4.74
N TYR A 163 5.22 17.63 -3.46
CA TYR A 163 4.08 17.15 -2.69
C TYR A 163 3.98 17.89 -1.35
N PRO A 164 2.76 18.31 -0.94
CA PRO A 164 2.55 18.97 0.35
C PRO A 164 2.63 18.01 1.55
N ILE A 165 2.77 16.70 1.28
CA ILE A 165 2.91 15.64 2.26
C ILE A 165 4.15 14.80 1.91
N PRO A 166 4.76 14.10 2.88
CA PRO A 166 5.76 13.08 2.57
C PRO A 166 5.23 12.05 1.59
N ILE A 167 6.15 11.41 0.88
CA ILE A 167 5.86 10.32 -0.06
C ILE A 167 6.76 9.12 0.23
N LEU A 168 6.48 8.00 -0.44
CA LEU A 168 7.49 6.96 -0.63
C LEU A 168 8.34 7.29 -1.85
N GLY A 169 9.63 7.52 -1.61
CA GLY A 169 10.69 7.60 -2.61
C GLY A 169 11.57 6.35 -2.58
N ASP A 170 12.65 6.32 -3.37
CA ASP A 170 13.57 5.16 -3.48
C ASP A 170 12.82 3.82 -3.59
N LEU A 171 11.78 3.79 -4.43
CA LEU A 171 10.81 2.70 -4.45
C LEU A 171 11.48 1.34 -4.69
N LYS A 172 11.09 0.36 -3.88
CA LYS A 172 11.44 -1.06 -3.98
C LYS A 172 10.17 -1.81 -4.31
N ILE A 173 10.00 -2.05 -5.60
CA ILE A 173 8.77 -2.62 -6.15
C ILE A 173 9.11 -4.01 -6.66
N VAL A 174 8.56 -5.00 -5.97
CA VAL A 174 8.60 -6.37 -6.43
C VAL A 174 7.27 -6.63 -7.15
N PRO A 175 7.27 -7.13 -8.40
CA PRO A 175 6.05 -7.55 -9.08
C PRO A 175 5.29 -8.61 -8.28
N ALA A 176 3.96 -8.50 -8.20
CA ALA A 176 3.11 -9.43 -7.45
C ALA A 176 3.39 -10.91 -7.76
N LYS A 177 3.65 -11.25 -9.03
CA LYS A 177 3.98 -12.60 -9.51
C LYS A 177 5.22 -13.24 -8.86
N GLU A 178 6.09 -12.45 -8.25
CA GLU A 178 7.34 -12.95 -7.65
C GLU A 178 7.17 -13.42 -6.21
N TYR A 179 6.16 -12.93 -5.47
CA TYR A 179 5.93 -13.30 -4.06
C TYR A 179 4.54 -13.86 -3.78
N PHE A 180 3.56 -13.59 -4.63
CA PHE A 180 2.34 -14.37 -4.66
C PHE A 180 2.58 -15.63 -5.47
N ARG A 181 2.84 -16.74 -4.77
CA ARG A 181 2.95 -18.05 -5.40
C ARG A 181 1.65 -18.37 -6.14
N HIS A 182 1.77 -18.75 -7.41
CA HIS A 182 0.66 -19.27 -8.19
C HIS A 182 -0.02 -20.44 -7.43
N PRO A 183 -1.35 -20.50 -7.39
CA PRO A 183 -2.07 -21.69 -6.91
C PRO A 183 -1.76 -22.91 -7.81
N PRO A 184 -1.78 -24.16 -7.30
CA PRO A 184 -2.20 -24.58 -5.97
C PRO A 184 -0.99 -24.84 -5.04
N PHE A 185 -1.11 -24.45 -3.78
CA PHE A 185 -0.03 -24.48 -2.80
C PHE A 185 0.68 -25.85 -2.67
N THR A 186 2.01 -25.83 -2.56
CA THR A 186 2.67 -26.65 -1.55
C THR A 186 2.91 -25.75 -0.33
N PRO A 187 2.31 -26.02 0.83
CA PRO A 187 2.60 -25.29 2.06
C PRO A 187 4.10 -25.34 2.35
N VAL A 188 4.71 -24.19 2.65
CA VAL A 188 6.03 -24.19 3.26
C VAL A 188 5.81 -24.63 4.70
N ALA A 189 6.38 -25.77 5.08
CA ALA A 189 6.39 -26.19 6.46
C ALA A 189 6.98 -25.04 7.29
N ALA A 190 6.22 -24.55 8.28
CA ALA A 190 6.74 -23.60 9.24
C ALA A 190 7.94 -24.27 9.92
N THR A 191 9.15 -23.84 9.57
CA THR A 191 10.34 -24.25 10.29
C THR A 191 10.21 -23.71 11.71
N LYS A 192 10.22 -24.63 12.67
CA LYS A 192 10.31 -24.31 14.11
C LYS A 192 11.54 -23.46 14.40
#